data_AF-A0A7Y5U263-F1
#
_entry.id   AF-A0A7Y5U263-F1
#
_cell.length_a   1.000
_cell.length_b   1.000
_cell.length_c   1.000
_cell.angle_alpha   90.00
_cell.angle_beta   90.00
_cell.angle_gamma   90.00
#
_symmetry.space_group_name_H-M   'P 1'
#
loop_
_entity.id
_entity.type
_entity.pdbx_description
1 polymer ?
#
loop_
_entity_poly.entity_id
_entity_poly.type
_entity_poly.pdbx_seq_one_letter_code
_entity_poly.pdbx_strand_id
1 'polypeptide(L)' 'MNPLDEIRRLYFQTSKATIDRDLARAIDLLRSMHDEDEREKAAVFMQGLADMRREFGGGRRKRPR' A
#
# COMPACT_ATOMS: atom_id res chain seq x y z
N MET A 1 -12.66 5.29 -13.09
CA MET A 1 -11.54 5.65 -12.20
C MET A 1 -10.37 4.78 -12.57
N ASN A 2 -9.19 5.36 -12.79
CA ASN A 2 -8.00 4.60 -13.13
C ASN A 2 -7.53 3.82 -11.88
N PRO A 3 -7.24 2.50 -11.97
CA PRO A 3 -6.70 1.72 -10.86
C PRO A 3 -5.47 2.37 -10.20
N LEU A 4 -4.63 3.08 -10.98
CA LEU A 4 -3.45 3.78 -10.46
C LEU A 4 -3.83 4.93 -9.51
N ASP A 5 -4.83 5.71 -9.87
CA ASP A 5 -5.30 6.83 -9.04
C ASP A 5 -5.86 6.34 -7.71
N GLU A 6 -6.53 5.19 -7.72
CA GLU A 6 -7.08 4.58 -6.52
C GLU A 6 -5.98 4.01 -5.61
N ILE A 7 -4.96 3.35 -6.16
CA ILE A 7 -3.77 2.91 -5.40
C ILE A 7 -3.06 4.14 -4.80
N ARG A 8 -2.90 5.21 -5.57
CA ARG A 8 -2.32 6.47 -5.09
C ARG A 8 -3.13 7.07 -3.95
N ARG A 9 -4.46 7.07 -4.06
CA ARG A 9 -5.36 7.54 -3.01
C ARG A 9 -5.22 6.70 -1.74
N LEU A 10 -5.18 5.38 -1.86
CA LEU A 10 -4.97 4.48 -0.73
C LEU A 10 -3.64 4.78 -0.05
N TYR A 11 -2.56 4.98 -0.80
CA TYR A 11 -1.26 5.36 -0.25
C TYR A 11 -1.32 6.62 0.62
N PHE A 12 -2.00 7.68 0.18
CA PHE A 12 -2.10 8.93 0.94
C PHE A 12 -3.13 8.91 2.07
N GLN A 13 -4.14 8.04 2.00
CA GLN A 13 -5.21 7.96 3.00
C GLN A 13 -5.02 6.82 4.01
N THR A 14 -4.08 5.92 3.78
CA THR A 14 -3.89 4.76 4.64
C THR A 14 -3.50 5.17 6.05
N SER A 15 -3.88 4.35 7.01
CA SER A 15 -3.60 4.55 8.42
C SER A 15 -3.31 3.22 9.09
N LYS A 16 -2.75 3.25 10.30
CA LYS A 16 -2.52 2.04 11.11
C LYS A 16 -3.78 1.18 11.29
N ALA A 17 -4.96 1.77 11.31
CA ALA A 17 -6.23 1.06 11.47
C ALA A 17 -6.73 0.41 10.17
N THR A 18 -6.31 0.93 9.01
CA THR A 18 -6.85 0.53 7.69
C THR A 18 -5.83 -0.15 6.80
N ILE A 19 -4.55 -0.14 7.16
CA ILE A 19 -3.43 -0.56 6.30
C ILE A 19 -3.60 -1.97 5.71
N ASP A 20 -4.10 -2.94 6.48
CA ASP A 20 -4.29 -4.30 5.97
C ASP A 20 -5.41 -4.37 4.91
N ARG A 21 -6.49 -3.60 5.11
CA ARG A 21 -7.59 -3.50 4.15
C ARG A 21 -7.17 -2.72 2.90
N ASP A 22 -6.45 -1.63 3.09
CA ASP A 22 -5.98 -0.77 2.01
C ASP A 22 -4.97 -1.52 1.13
N LEU A 23 -4.05 -2.26 1.74
CA LEU A 23 -3.09 -3.09 1.01
C LEU A 23 -3.78 -4.21 0.22
N ALA A 24 -4.76 -4.90 0.81
CA ALA A 24 -5.53 -5.91 0.10
C ALA A 24 -6.24 -5.34 -1.13
N ARG A 25 -6.90 -4.18 -0.98
CA ARG A 25 -7.55 -3.49 -2.10
C ARG A 25 -6.54 -3.06 -3.17
N ALA A 26 -5.38 -2.56 -2.76
CA ALA A 26 -4.34 -2.14 -3.70
C ALA A 26 -3.77 -3.33 -4.51
N ILE A 27 -3.66 -4.52 -3.91
CA ILE A 27 -3.31 -5.76 -4.62
C ILE A 27 -4.36 -6.12 -5.68
N ASP A 28 -5.65 -6.04 -5.33
CA ASP A 28 -6.73 -6.36 -6.27
C ASP A 28 -6.75 -5.38 -7.46
N LEU A 29 -6.52 -4.09 -7.19
CA LEU A 29 -6.39 -3.06 -8.23
C LEU A 29 -5.19 -3.33 -9.14
N LEU A 30 -4.03 -3.68 -8.57
CA LEU A 30 -2.82 -4.00 -9.32
C LEU A 30 -3.03 -5.21 -10.25
N ARG A 31 -3.76 -6.24 -9.80
CA ARG A 31 -4.10 -7.41 -10.62
C ARG A 31 -5.03 -7.06 -11.78
N SER A 32 -5.87 -6.04 -11.63
CA SER A 32 -6.79 -5.58 -12.68
C SER A 32 -6.12 -4.69 -13.74
N MET A 33 -4.87 -4.28 -13.53
CA MET A 33 -4.13 -3.47 -14.50
C MET A 33 -3.66 -4.32 -15.68
N HIS A 34 -3.83 -3.79 -16.90
CA HIS A 34 -3.38 -4.43 -18.13
C HIS A 34 -2.18 -3.70 -18.75
N ASP A 35 -2.02 -2.43 -18.45
CA ASP A 35 -0.92 -1.58 -18.91
C ASP A 35 0.33 -1.79 -18.04
N GLU A 36 1.49 -1.90 -18.68
CA GLU A 36 2.77 -2.17 -18.02
C GLU A 36 3.36 -0.90 -17.36
N ASP A 37 3.23 0.26 -18.00
CA ASP A 37 3.67 1.55 -17.47
C ASP A 37 2.87 1.94 -16.21
N GLU A 38 1.56 1.66 -16.20
CA GLU A 38 0.72 1.88 -15.02
C GLU A 38 1.10 0.93 -13.88
N ARG A 39 1.46 -0.32 -14.21
CA ARG A 39 1.88 -1.34 -13.24
C ARG A 39 3.18 -0.94 -12.55
N GLU A 40 4.15 -0.42 -13.30
CA GLU A 40 5.42 0.05 -12.75
C GLU A 40 5.21 1.21 -11.76
N LYS A 41 4.39 2.19 -12.14
CA LYS A 41 4.03 3.32 -11.26
C LYS A 41 3.30 2.84 -10.02
N ALA A 42 2.36 1.91 -10.17
CA ALA A 42 1.63 1.32 -9.05
C ALA A 42 2.55 0.56 -8.10
N ALA A 43 3.58 -0.14 -8.62
CA ALA A 43 4.53 -0.90 -7.82
C ALA A 43 5.29 0.00 -6.81
N VAL A 44 5.60 1.25 -7.17
CA VAL A 44 6.22 2.23 -6.26
C VAL A 44 5.31 2.52 -5.07
N PHE A 45 4.01 2.76 -5.30
CA PHE A 45 3.04 2.99 -4.22
C PHE A 45 2.81 1.73 -3.38
N MET A 46 2.80 0.55 -4.01
CA MET A 46 2.68 -0.74 -3.32
C MET A 46 3.84 -1.00 -2.36
N GLN A 47 5.07 -0.66 -2.76
CA GLN A 47 6.24 -0.77 -1.91
C GLN A 47 6.09 0.12 -0.67
N GLY A 48 5.67 1.37 -0.85
CA GLY A 48 5.45 2.28 0.27
C GLY A 48 4.32 1.86 1.21
N LEU A 49 3.22 1.29 0.69
CA LEU A 49 2.15 0.69 1.51
C LEU A 49 2.67 -0.51 2.33
N ALA A 50 3.52 -1.35 1.74
CA ALA A 50 4.12 -2.48 2.44
C ALA A 50 5.06 -2.03 3.57
N ASP A 51 5.82 -0.97 3.34
CA ASP A 51 6.71 -0.40 4.36
C ASP A 51 5.92 0.26 5.50
N MET A 52 4.87 1.04 5.21
CA MET A 52 3.96 1.56 6.23
C MET A 52 3.32 0.43 7.05
N ARG A 53 2.90 -0.68 6.42
CA ARG A 53 2.38 -1.85 7.13
C ARG A 53 3.39 -2.43 8.12
N ARG A 54 4.66 -2.53 7.73
CA ARG A 54 5.74 -2.99 8.62
C ARG A 54 5.96 -2.03 9.78
N GLU A 55 5.94 -0.73 9.54
CA GLU A 55 6.08 0.29 10.59
C GLU A 55 4.90 0.26 11.57
N PHE A 56 3.68 0.16 11.06
CA PHE A 56 2.45 0.08 11.85
C PHE A 56 2.37 -1.21 12.68
N GLY A 57 2.77 -2.35 12.10
CA GLY A 57 2.87 -3.64 12.79
C GLY A 57 4.07 -3.75 13.73
N GLY A 58 5.12 -2.97 13.49
CA GLY A 58 6.41 -3.00 14.20
C GLY A 58 6.47 -2.19 15.51
N GLY A 59 5.35 -1.62 15.96
CA GLY A 59 5.26 -0.76 17.16
C GLY A 59 5.58 -1.40 18.52
N ARG A 60 6.29 -2.53 18.58
CA ARG A 60 6.80 -3.15 19.81
C ARG A 60 8.19 -3.77 19.69
N ARG A 61 9.15 -3.13 19.00
CA ARG A 61 10.54 -3.32 19.41
C ARG A 61 10.72 -2.65 20.78
N LYS A 62 10.43 -3.41 21.85
CA LYS A 62 10.87 -3.11 23.21
C LYS A 62 12.38 -2.81 23.12
N ARG A 63 12.75 -1.54 23.34
CA ARG A 63 14.11 -1.22 23.79
C ARG A 63 14.32 -2.05 25.07
N PRO A 64 15.32 -2.95 25.14
CA PRO A 64 15.71 -3.50 26.43
C PRO A 64 16.20 -2.31 27.27
N ARG A 65 15.60 -2.16 28.45
CA ARG A 65 16.09 -1.26 29.50
C ARG A 65 17.41 -1.77 30.02
#